data_AF-A0A1M4YA85-F1
#
_entry.id   AF-A0A1M4YA85-F1
#
_cell.length_a   1.000
_cell.length_b   1.000
_cell.length_c   1.000
_cell.angle_alpha   90.00
_cell.angle_beta   90.00
_cell.angle_gamma   90.00
#
_symmetry.space_group_name_H-M   'P 1'
#
loop_
_entity.id
_entity.type
_entity.pdbx_description
1 polymer ?
#
loop_
_entity_poly.entity_id
_entity_poly.type
_entity_poly.pdbx_seq_one_letter_code
_entity_poly.pdbx_strand_id
1 'polypeptide(L)'
;MDDIKTRTPKRVKVALAISLAINVLVAGAIAGAVLHGGDRDRSSFDKRGGDTAAIGIYGRALEKPDRRAIGQRLRDGRAARGQEIRAELGEMVREASGLLKQMPFDEGAFSDVLLRQQGLIKGRSDSMQDALVEQIAAMSPEQRAEYAERLEELLERGGRRGKPDRE
;
A
#
# COMPACT_ATOMS: atom_id res chain seq x y z
N MET A 1 49.68 0.88 -36.85
CA MET A 1 48.97 0.73 -35.57
C MET A 1 47.49 0.60 -35.91
N ASP A 2 46.95 -0.61 -35.89
CA ASP A 2 45.54 -0.85 -36.21
C ASP A 2 44.66 -0.64 -34.97
N ASP A 3 43.71 0.29 -35.10
CA ASP A 3 42.70 0.64 -34.11
C ASP A 3 41.63 -0.47 -34.04
N ILE A 4 41.72 -1.35 -33.04
CA ILE A 4 40.65 -2.32 -32.76
C ILE A 4 39.52 -1.60 -32.02
N LYS A 5 38.58 -1.02 -32.77
CA LYS A 5 37.29 -0.59 -32.22
C LYS A 5 36.47 -1.82 -31.81
N THR A 6 36.64 -2.26 -30.56
CA THR A 6 35.80 -3.28 -29.92
C THR A 6 34.34 -2.84 -29.95
N ARG A 7 33.55 -3.40 -30.88
CA ARG A 7 32.12 -3.16 -30.97
C ARG A 7 31.42 -3.85 -29.80
N THR A 8 30.80 -3.06 -28.92
CA THR A 8 29.98 -3.58 -27.81
C THR A 8 28.93 -4.55 -28.34
N PRO A 9 28.86 -5.79 -27.85
CA PRO A 9 27.97 -6.81 -28.39
C PRO A 9 26.50 -6.39 -28.25
N LYS A 10 25.70 -6.63 -29.29
CA LYS A 10 24.29 -6.19 -29.37
C LYS A 10 23.46 -6.62 -28.16
N ARG A 11 23.76 -7.77 -27.56
CA ARG A 11 23.11 -8.29 -26.33
C ARG A 11 23.31 -7.38 -25.12
N VAL A 12 24.49 -6.78 -24.97
CA VAL A 12 24.78 -5.82 -23.88
C VAL A 12 23.99 -4.53 -24.08
N LYS A 13 23.85 -4.06 -25.33
CA LYS A 13 23.02 -2.88 -25.64
C LYS A 13 21.52 -3.14 -25.36
N VAL A 14 21.03 -4.34 -25.67
CA VAL A 14 19.64 -4.73 -25.39
C VAL A 14 19.39 -4.86 -23.89
N ALA A 15 20.28 -5.51 -23.16
CA ALA A 15 20.17 -5.62 -21.70
C ALA A 15 20.18 -4.24 -21.02
N LEU A 16 21.04 -3.33 -21.50
CA LEU A 16 21.10 -1.96 -21.01
C LEU A 16 19.81 -1.19 -21.32
N ALA A 17 19.26 -1.33 -22.53
CA ALA A 17 18.00 -0.68 -22.91
C ALA A 17 16.81 -1.17 -22.08
N ILE A 18 16.73 -2.49 -21.81
CA ILE A 18 15.68 -3.07 -20.96
C ILE A 18 15.83 -2.59 -19.51
N SER A 19 17.05 -2.61 -18.97
CA SER A 19 17.32 -2.11 -17.61
C SER A 19 16.96 -0.63 -17.49
N LEU A 20 17.32 0.19 -18.49
CA LEU A 20 16.95 1.60 -18.52
C LEU A 20 15.44 1.80 -18.60
N ALA A 21 14.73 1.02 -19.41
CA ALA A 21 13.27 1.10 -19.53
C ALA A 21 12.57 0.73 -18.22
N ILE A 22 13.03 -0.31 -17.52
CA ILE A 22 12.49 -0.70 -16.21
C ILE A 22 12.76 0.41 -15.19
N ASN A 23 13.97 0.97 -15.15
CA ASN A 23 14.30 2.06 -14.23
C ASN A 23 13.44 3.32 -14.49
N VAL A 24 13.23 3.69 -15.76
CA VAL A 24 12.37 4.82 -16.13
C VAL A 24 10.90 4.54 -15.82
N LEU A 25 10.44 3.30 -15.98
CA LEU A 25 9.06 2.90 -15.64
C LEU A 25 8.83 2.96 -14.13
N VAL A 26 9.76 2.47 -13.32
CA VAL A 26 9.70 2.55 -11.85
C VAL A 26 9.77 4.01 -11.41
N ALA A 27 10.70 4.80 -11.95
CA ALA A 27 10.80 6.23 -11.65
C ALA A 27 9.54 6.99 -12.07
N GLY A 28 8.96 6.68 -13.24
CA GLY A 28 7.72 7.26 -13.74
C GLY A 28 6.49 6.83 -12.92
N ALA A 29 6.45 5.61 -12.40
CA ALA A 29 5.39 5.14 -11.51
C ALA A 29 5.46 5.81 -10.14
N ILE A 30 6.66 5.97 -9.57
CA ILE A 30 6.88 6.68 -8.30
C ILE A 30 6.60 8.17 -8.46
N ALA A 31 7.17 8.82 -9.48
CA ALA A 31 6.92 10.22 -9.77
C ALA A 31 5.45 10.45 -10.13
N GLY A 32 4.83 9.54 -10.87
CA GLY A 32 3.39 9.53 -11.14
C GLY A 32 2.58 9.42 -9.86
N ALA A 33 2.89 8.50 -8.94
CA ALA A 33 2.19 8.38 -7.68
C ALA A 33 2.38 9.60 -6.75
N VAL A 34 3.56 10.23 -6.78
CA VAL A 34 3.87 11.43 -5.98
C VAL A 34 3.23 12.69 -6.57
N LEU A 35 3.28 12.87 -7.90
CA LEU A 35 2.76 14.04 -8.60
C LEU A 35 1.25 13.95 -8.89
N HIS A 36 0.74 12.76 -9.24
CA HIS A 36 -0.70 12.50 -9.45
C HIS A 36 -1.43 11.98 -8.21
N GLY A 37 -0.76 11.80 -7.07
CA GLY A 37 -1.42 11.75 -5.75
C GLY A 37 -2.15 13.05 -5.39
N GLY A 38 -2.04 14.07 -6.27
CA GLY A 38 -2.72 15.36 -6.27
C GLY A 38 -4.17 15.33 -6.78
N ASP A 39 -4.44 14.88 -8.01
CA ASP A 39 -5.63 15.39 -8.73
C ASP A 39 -6.39 14.36 -9.59
N ARG A 40 -6.79 13.23 -9.01
CA ARG A 40 -7.96 12.48 -9.51
C ARG A 40 -8.91 12.20 -8.36
N ASP A 41 -10.03 12.93 -8.35
CA ASP A 41 -11.20 12.81 -7.45
C ASP A 41 -10.95 12.98 -5.94
N ARG A 42 -10.46 14.16 -5.55
CA ARG A 42 -10.39 14.59 -4.14
C ARG A 42 -11.71 15.04 -3.51
N SER A 43 -12.89 14.69 -4.03
CA SER A 43 -14.16 15.05 -3.33
C SER A 43 -14.57 14.05 -2.23
N SER A 44 -13.85 12.95 -2.03
CA SER A 44 -14.13 12.01 -0.92
C SER A 44 -12.90 11.39 -0.25
N PHE A 45 -11.70 11.61 -0.78
CA PHE A 45 -10.44 11.21 -0.14
C PHE A 45 -9.89 12.33 0.76
N ASP A 46 -10.74 12.81 1.65
CA ASP A 46 -10.30 13.71 2.71
C ASP A 46 -9.25 13.02 3.57
N LYS A 47 -8.30 13.83 4.03
CA LYS A 47 -7.08 13.56 4.82
C LYS A 47 -7.31 12.85 6.18
N ARG A 48 -8.42 12.13 6.33
CA ARG A 48 -8.87 11.31 7.47
C ARG A 48 -9.08 9.83 7.10
N GLY A 49 -9.00 9.44 5.82
CA GLY A 49 -9.38 8.10 5.33
C GLY A 49 -8.27 7.05 5.17
N GLY A 50 -7.00 7.37 5.46
CA GLY A 50 -5.90 6.40 5.31
C GLY A 50 -6.02 5.16 6.21
N ASP A 51 -6.64 5.32 7.38
CA ASP A 51 -6.81 4.24 8.35
C ASP A 51 -8.00 3.32 8.00
N THR A 52 -9.05 3.84 7.34
CA THR A 52 -10.23 3.08 6.92
C THR A 52 -10.11 2.48 5.52
N ALA A 53 -9.26 3.05 4.64
CA ALA A 53 -8.93 2.45 3.34
C ALA A 53 -8.25 1.08 3.52
N ALA A 54 -7.47 0.90 4.59
CA ALA A 54 -6.80 -0.35 4.91
C ALA A 54 -7.75 -1.46 5.40
N ILE A 55 -8.93 -1.11 5.91
CA ILE A 55 -9.98 -2.05 6.36
C ILE A 55 -10.91 -2.44 5.17
N GLY A 56 -10.69 -1.85 4.00
CA GLY A 56 -11.36 -2.26 2.77
C GLY A 56 -12.87 -1.96 2.76
N ILE A 57 -13.68 -2.94 2.32
CA ILE A 57 -15.13 -2.81 2.22
C ILE A 57 -15.79 -2.66 3.60
N TYR A 58 -15.26 -3.35 4.62
CA TYR A 58 -15.81 -3.35 5.98
C TYR A 58 -15.70 -1.99 6.65
N GLY A 59 -14.56 -1.30 6.43
CA GLY A 59 -14.37 0.07 6.93
C GLY A 59 -15.26 1.08 6.20
N ARG A 60 -15.59 0.85 4.93
CA ARG A 60 -16.46 1.73 4.14
C ARG A 60 -17.94 1.58 4.48
N ALA A 61 -18.37 0.39 4.88
CA ALA A 61 -19.75 0.14 5.31
C ALA A 61 -20.11 0.85 6.62
N LEU A 62 -19.12 1.16 7.47
CA LEU A 62 -19.33 1.83 8.77
C LEU A 62 -19.81 3.27 8.64
N GLU A 63 -20.56 3.74 9.64
CA GLU A 63 -20.99 5.13 9.65
C GLU A 63 -19.83 6.08 9.96
N LYS A 64 -20.02 7.37 9.68
CA LYS A 64 -19.01 8.41 9.99
C LYS A 64 -18.62 8.47 11.48
N PRO A 65 -19.53 8.37 12.48
CA PRO A 65 -19.14 8.26 13.88
C PRO A 65 -18.27 7.03 14.18
N ASP A 66 -18.67 5.83 13.74
CA ASP A 66 -17.93 4.59 14.01
C ASP A 66 -16.55 4.58 13.37
N ARG A 67 -16.45 5.07 12.12
CA ARG A 67 -15.16 5.26 11.45
C ARG A 67 -14.23 6.18 12.21
N ARG A 68 -14.77 7.24 12.84
CA ARG A 68 -13.99 8.16 13.67
C ARG A 68 -13.55 7.50 14.97
N ALA A 69 -14.40 6.69 15.60
CA ALA A 69 -14.05 5.97 16.82
C ALA A 69 -12.90 4.98 16.58
N ILE A 70 -12.98 4.17 15.52
CA ILE A 70 -11.89 3.27 15.12
C ILE A 70 -10.62 4.06 14.79
N GLY A 71 -10.73 5.14 14.00
CA GLY A 71 -9.60 5.99 13.66
C GLY A 71 -8.93 6.63 14.88
N GLN A 72 -9.69 6.99 15.92
CA GLN A 72 -9.14 7.49 17.17
C GLN A 72 -8.37 6.40 17.92
N ARG A 73 -8.95 5.20 18.11
CA ARG A 73 -8.26 4.07 18.77
C ARG A 73 -6.94 3.71 18.07
N LEU A 74 -6.97 3.65 16.73
CA LEU A 74 -5.77 3.37 15.93
C LEU A 74 -4.75 4.50 16.00
N ARG A 75 -5.20 5.76 16.10
CA ARG A 75 -4.30 6.91 16.28
C ARG A 75 -3.68 6.92 17.66
N ASP A 76 -4.39 6.55 18.70
CA ASP A 76 -3.86 6.49 20.07
C ASP A 76 -2.82 5.37 20.17
N GLY A 77 -3.10 4.20 19.61
CA GLY A 77 -2.10 3.12 19.47
C GLY A 77 -0.91 3.52 18.58
N ARG A 78 -1.15 4.30 17.52
CA ARG A 78 -0.10 4.84 16.65
C ARG A 78 0.68 5.97 17.32
N ALA A 79 0.10 6.82 18.15
CA ALA A 79 0.84 7.91 18.79
C ALA A 79 1.97 7.36 19.67
N ALA A 80 1.79 6.16 20.22
CA ALA A 80 2.80 5.46 21.00
C ALA A 80 3.99 4.92 20.17
N ARG A 81 3.81 4.57 18.89
CA ARG A 81 4.84 3.88 18.07
C ARG A 81 4.96 4.34 16.60
N GLY A 82 4.24 5.37 16.21
CA GLY A 82 4.01 5.69 14.80
C GLY A 82 5.19 6.38 14.12
N GLN A 83 5.96 7.15 14.87
CA GLN A 83 7.24 7.70 14.39
C GLN A 83 8.29 6.60 14.29
N GLU A 84 8.32 5.69 15.26
CA GLU A 84 9.22 4.53 15.30
C GLU A 84 9.00 3.61 14.10
N ILE A 85 7.76 3.20 13.82
CA ILE A 85 7.42 2.36 12.65
C ILE A 85 7.82 3.02 11.32
N ARG A 86 7.64 4.35 11.20
CA ARG A 86 8.05 5.07 9.98
C ARG A 86 9.57 5.11 9.82
N ALA A 87 10.29 5.29 10.93
CA ALA A 87 11.75 5.26 10.92
C ALA A 87 12.24 3.86 10.54
N GLU A 88 11.68 2.82 11.15
CA GLU A 88 12.04 1.41 10.92
C GLU A 88 11.80 0.99 9.47
N LEU A 89 10.65 1.33 8.88
CA LEU A 89 10.41 1.11 7.45
C LEU A 89 11.41 1.87 6.57
N GLY A 90 11.77 3.09 6.95
CA GLY A 90 12.78 3.88 6.23
C GLY A 90 14.17 3.25 6.29
N GLU A 91 14.53 2.63 7.41
CA GLU A 91 15.78 1.88 7.58
C GLU A 91 15.78 0.61 6.72
N MET A 92 14.70 -0.16 6.72
CA MET A 92 14.57 -1.36 5.88
C MET A 92 14.69 -1.03 4.38
N VAL A 93 14.12 0.09 3.92
CA VAL A 93 14.25 0.52 2.53
C VAL A 93 15.70 0.90 2.19
N ARG A 94 16.41 1.57 3.10
CA ARG A 94 17.83 1.90 2.91
C ARG A 94 18.69 0.64 2.88
N GLU A 95 18.43 -0.31 3.77
CA GLU A 95 19.11 -1.60 3.83
C GLU A 95 18.90 -2.41 2.54
N ALA A 96 17.65 -2.57 2.09
CA ALA A 96 17.31 -3.20 0.82
C ALA A 96 18.02 -2.54 -0.36
N SER A 97 18.08 -1.19 -0.39
CA SER A 97 18.81 -0.46 -1.43
C SER A 97 20.32 -0.74 -1.41
N GLY A 98 20.90 -0.93 -0.22
CA GLY A 98 22.30 -1.33 -0.06
C GLY A 98 22.56 -2.73 -0.60
N LEU A 99 21.72 -3.69 -0.24
CA LEU A 99 21.82 -5.09 -0.67
C LEU A 99 21.72 -5.24 -2.20
N LEU A 100 20.79 -4.51 -2.83
CA LEU A 100 20.62 -4.52 -4.29
C LEU A 100 21.84 -3.99 -5.07
N LYS A 101 22.74 -3.23 -4.42
CA LYS A 101 23.95 -2.69 -5.04
C LYS A 101 25.18 -3.59 -4.86
N GLN A 102 25.08 -4.66 -4.07
CA GLN A 102 26.20 -5.56 -3.81
C GLN A 102 26.52 -6.47 -5.01
N MET A 103 27.80 -6.80 -5.15
CA MET A 103 28.27 -7.80 -6.10
C MET A 103 29.23 -8.76 -5.36
N PRO A 104 28.86 -10.04 -5.18
CA PRO A 104 27.63 -10.68 -5.66
C PRO A 104 26.36 -10.19 -4.93
N PHE A 105 25.20 -10.41 -5.54
CA PHE A 105 23.91 -10.14 -4.91
C PHE A 105 23.62 -11.19 -3.85
N ASP A 106 23.24 -10.74 -2.64
CA ASP A 106 22.82 -11.62 -1.54
C ASP A 106 21.29 -11.73 -1.51
N GLU A 107 20.78 -12.79 -2.15
CA GLU A 107 19.35 -13.10 -2.22
C GLU A 107 18.74 -13.34 -0.84
N GLY A 108 19.49 -13.98 0.07
CA GLY A 108 19.01 -14.33 1.41
C GLY A 108 18.81 -13.09 2.26
N ALA A 109 19.83 -12.23 2.32
CA ALA A 109 19.75 -10.97 3.05
C ALA A 109 18.62 -10.06 2.53
N PHE A 110 18.41 -10.02 1.22
CA PHE A 110 17.32 -9.23 0.64
C PHE A 110 15.94 -9.81 0.99
N SER A 111 15.79 -11.14 0.95
CA SER A 111 14.56 -11.82 1.37
C SER A 111 14.21 -11.54 2.83
N ASP A 112 15.20 -11.58 3.73
CA ASP A 112 15.01 -11.31 5.15
C ASP A 112 14.49 -9.89 5.43
N VAL A 113 14.97 -8.88 4.69
CA VAL A 113 14.46 -7.51 4.79
C VAL A 113 12.98 -7.44 4.41
N LEU A 114 12.57 -8.13 3.33
CA LEU A 114 11.17 -8.16 2.91
C LEU A 114 10.28 -8.89 3.92
N LEU A 115 10.75 -9.98 4.52
CA LEU A 115 10.02 -10.70 5.57
C LEU A 115 9.81 -9.84 6.82
N ARG A 116 10.84 -9.09 7.25
CA ARG A 116 10.70 -8.15 8.37
C ARG A 116 9.72 -7.02 8.04
N GLN A 117 9.80 -6.47 6.83
CA GLN A 117 8.84 -5.46 6.37
C GLN A 117 7.40 -6.00 6.38
N GLN A 118 7.20 -7.24 5.91
CA GLN A 118 5.90 -7.91 5.95
C GLN A 118 5.39 -8.08 7.38
N GLY A 119 6.25 -8.49 8.32
CA GLY A 119 5.91 -8.64 9.73
C GLY A 119 5.40 -7.33 10.34
N LEU A 120 6.10 -6.21 10.09
CA LEU A 120 5.67 -4.89 10.54
C LEU A 120 4.31 -4.47 9.96
N ILE A 121 4.10 -4.70 8.66
CA ILE A 121 2.83 -4.38 8.00
C ILE A 121 1.71 -5.27 8.55
N LYS A 122 1.97 -6.56 8.75
CA LYS A 122 1.00 -7.52 9.30
C LYS A 122 0.57 -7.12 10.71
N GLY A 123 1.51 -6.79 11.59
CA GLY A 123 1.18 -6.34 12.94
C GLY A 123 0.23 -5.14 12.95
N ARG A 124 0.41 -4.21 12.00
CA ARG A 124 -0.52 -3.07 11.83
C ARG A 124 -1.90 -3.52 11.33
N SER A 125 -1.95 -4.47 10.40
CA SER A 125 -3.20 -5.05 9.90
C SER A 125 -3.96 -5.81 10.98
N ASP A 126 -3.28 -6.48 11.90
CA ASP A 126 -3.89 -7.19 13.02
C ASP A 126 -4.57 -6.17 13.96
N SER A 127 -3.87 -5.11 14.37
CA SER A 127 -4.48 -4.06 15.23
C SER A 127 -5.68 -3.35 14.59
N MET A 128 -5.70 -3.22 13.26
CA MET A 128 -6.85 -2.67 12.54
C MET A 128 -8.06 -3.61 12.55
N GLN A 129 -7.83 -4.92 12.44
CA GLN A 129 -8.87 -5.94 12.54
C GLN A 129 -9.45 -5.98 13.95
N ASP A 130 -8.60 -5.98 14.97
CA ASP A 130 -9.03 -5.98 16.37
C ASP A 130 -9.92 -4.77 16.68
N ALA A 131 -9.50 -3.57 16.25
CA ALA A 131 -10.29 -2.35 16.44
C ALA A 131 -11.65 -2.38 15.73
N LEU A 132 -11.75 -3.03 14.57
CA LEU A 132 -13.02 -3.23 13.86
C LEU A 132 -13.92 -4.20 14.63
N VAL A 133 -13.39 -5.34 15.07
CA VAL A 133 -14.14 -6.36 15.82
C VAL A 133 -14.68 -5.77 17.12
N GLU A 134 -13.85 -5.03 17.87
CA GLU A 134 -14.27 -4.33 19.09
C GLU A 134 -15.40 -3.33 18.81
N GLN A 135 -15.32 -2.57 17.71
CA GLN A 135 -16.38 -1.62 17.35
C GLN A 135 -17.69 -2.34 17.04
N ILE A 136 -17.65 -3.43 16.27
CA ILE A 136 -18.84 -4.21 15.93
C ILE A 136 -19.43 -4.88 17.19
N ALA A 137 -18.58 -5.36 18.10
CA ALA A 137 -19.01 -5.95 19.36
C ALA A 137 -19.72 -4.94 20.28
N ALA A 138 -19.32 -3.66 20.24
CA ALA A 138 -19.93 -2.58 21.01
C ALA A 138 -21.27 -2.07 20.45
N MET A 139 -21.63 -2.44 19.22
CA MET A 139 -22.91 -2.07 18.60
C MET A 139 -24.08 -2.83 19.20
N SER A 140 -25.27 -2.22 19.18
CA SER A 140 -26.52 -2.94 19.45
C SER A 140 -26.83 -3.96 18.34
N PRO A 141 -27.72 -4.94 18.58
CA PRO A 141 -28.17 -5.86 17.54
C PRO A 141 -28.74 -5.15 16.31
N GLU A 142 -29.49 -4.07 16.51
CA GLU A 142 -30.11 -3.27 15.44
C GLU A 142 -29.03 -2.56 14.60
N GLN A 143 -28.06 -1.93 15.27
CA GLN A 143 -26.94 -1.27 14.60
C GLN A 143 -26.09 -2.24 13.76
N ARG A 144 -25.92 -3.49 14.23
CA ARG A 144 -25.24 -4.53 13.45
C ARG A 144 -26.05 -4.97 12.23
N ALA A 145 -27.38 -5.05 12.33
CA ALA A 145 -28.24 -5.36 11.20
C ALA A 145 -28.14 -4.28 10.11
N GLU A 146 -28.26 -3.01 10.49
CA GLU A 146 -28.09 -1.87 9.56
C GLU A 146 -26.67 -1.81 8.95
N TYR A 147 -25.65 -2.23 9.71
CA TYR A 147 -24.29 -2.36 9.20
C TYR A 147 -24.16 -3.46 8.14
N ALA A 148 -24.81 -4.61 8.36
CA ALA A 148 -24.82 -5.72 7.40
C ALA A 148 -25.50 -5.31 6.09
N GLU A 149 -26.65 -4.63 6.15
CA GLU A 149 -27.36 -4.13 4.97
C GLU A 149 -26.49 -3.18 4.13
N ARG A 150 -25.79 -2.25 4.79
CA ARG A 150 -24.85 -1.33 4.11
C ARG A 150 -23.66 -2.07 3.48
N LEU A 151 -23.19 -3.14 4.11
CA LEU A 151 -22.10 -3.96 3.59
C LEU A 151 -22.53 -4.69 2.31
N GLU A 152 -23.73 -5.27 2.31
CA GLU A 152 -24.33 -5.92 1.14
C GLU A 152 -24.56 -4.91 0.00
N GLU A 153 -25.12 -3.74 0.30
CA GLU A 153 -25.34 -2.68 -0.69
C GLU A 153 -24.03 -2.25 -1.36
N LEU A 154 -22.94 -2.15 -0.60
CA LEU A 154 -21.61 -1.82 -1.13
C LEU A 154 -21.06 -2.90 -2.07
N LEU A 155 -21.31 -4.18 -1.77
CA LEU A 155 -20.93 -5.29 -2.64
C LEU A 155 -21.68 -5.23 -3.97
N GLU A 156 -23.00 -5.00 -3.93
CA GLU A 156 -23.81 -4.87 -5.14
C GLU A 156 -23.40 -3.67 -6.01
N ARG A 157 -23.14 -2.52 -5.38
CA ARG A 157 -22.70 -1.30 -6.09
C ARG A 157 -21.31 -1.47 -6.72
N GLY A 158 -20.44 -2.26 -6.10
CA GLY A 158 -19.13 -2.63 -6.65
C GLY A 158 -19.25 -3.49 -7.92
N GLY A 159 -20.20 -4.43 -7.95
CA GLY A 159 -20.47 -5.27 -9.12
C GLY A 159 -21.07 -4.51 -10.32
N ARG A 160 -21.86 -3.46 -10.07
CA ARG A 160 -22.50 -2.65 -11.14
C ARG A 160 -21.52 -1.76 -11.92
N ARG A 161 -20.40 -1.33 -11.33
CA ARG A 161 -19.37 -0.51 -12.00
C ARG A 161 -18.48 -1.29 -12.99
N GLY A 162 -18.59 -2.62 -13.05
CA GLY A 162 -17.76 -3.48 -13.89
C GLY A 162 -18.35 -3.87 -15.26
N LYS A 163 -19.55 -3.41 -15.61
CA LYS A 163 -20.12 -3.60 -16.95
C LYS A 163 -19.91 -2.34 -17.78
N PRO A 164 -18.88 -2.27 -18.64
CA PRO A 164 -18.91 -1.29 -19.72
C PRO A 164 -20.08 -1.68 -20.64
N ASP A 165 -20.99 -0.75 -20.89
CA ASP A 165 -21.97 -0.87 -21.96
C ASP A 165 -21.19 -1.10 -23.26
N ARG A 166 -21.33 -2.30 -23.81
CA ARG A 166 -20.86 -2.61 -25.16
C ARG A 166 -22.04 -2.35 -26.08
N GLU A 167 -22.06 -1.17 -26.69
CA GLU A 167 -22.75 -0.93 -27.97
C GLU A 167 -21.83 -1.27 -29.13
#